data_AF-A0A8X6J1P6-F1
#
_entry.id   AF-A0A8X6J1P6-F1
#
_cell.length_a   1.000
_cell.length_b   1.000
_cell.length_c   1.000
_cell.angle_alpha   90.00
_cell.angle_beta   90.00
_cell.angle_gamma   90.00
#
_symmetry.space_group_name_H-M   'P 1'
#
loop_
_entity.id
_entity.type
_entity.pdbx_description
1 polymer ?
#
loop_
_entity_poly.entity_id
_entity_poly.type
_entity_poly.pdbx_seq_one_letter_code
_entity_poly.pdbx_strand_id
1 'polypeptide(L)'
;MSYHKCTRKEDLINVLNEIGEQVSSKETIFELKTKLENSKLFKDDPEFVMNMINLSIEDRQSKAEQQLQITNSQLELEKIKLQQMDSEIELQKAKAEGM
;
A
#
# COMPACT_ATOMS: atom_id res chain seq x y z
N MET A 1 -18.85 -18.20 -3.17
CA MET A 1 -17.94 -17.03 -3.18
C MET A 1 -17.06 -17.12 -1.95
N SER A 2 -15.77 -17.41 -2.13
CA SER A 2 -14.81 -17.53 -1.01
C SER A 2 -14.31 -16.15 -0.61
N TYR A 3 -14.49 -15.80 0.65
CA TYR A 3 -13.90 -14.60 1.22
C TYR A 3 -12.39 -14.77 1.48
N HIS A 4 -11.66 -13.65 1.62
CA HIS A 4 -10.60 -13.40 2.63
C HIS A 4 -9.09 -13.56 2.34
N LYS A 5 -8.57 -13.95 1.18
CA LYS A 5 -7.09 -14.20 1.13
C LYS A 5 -6.20 -12.95 1.22
N CYS A 6 -6.73 -11.74 1.05
CA CYS A 6 -5.93 -10.50 1.08
C CYS A 6 -6.51 -9.36 1.94
N THR A 7 -7.64 -9.57 2.63
CA THR A 7 -8.28 -8.53 3.45
C THR A 7 -7.49 -8.31 4.75
N ARG A 8 -6.98 -7.09 4.93
CA ARG A 8 -6.28 -6.65 6.15
C ARG A 8 -7.26 -6.00 7.13
N LYS A 9 -6.80 -5.82 8.37
CA LYS A 9 -7.55 -5.09 9.41
C LYS A 9 -7.94 -3.69 8.95
N GLU A 10 -7.01 -2.97 8.30
CA GLU A 10 -7.23 -1.63 7.75
C GLU A 10 -8.36 -1.62 6.72
N ASP A 11 -8.41 -2.61 5.81
CA ASP A 11 -9.45 -2.70 4.79
C ASP A 11 -10.84 -2.82 5.44
N LEU A 12 -10.97 -3.62 6.51
CA LEU A 12 -12.23 -3.76 7.26
C LEU A 12 -12.61 -2.47 8.01
N ILE A 13 -11.63 -1.78 8.60
CA ILE A 13 -11.87 -0.51 9.29
C ILE A 13 -12.39 0.54 8.32
N ASN A 14 -11.78 0.65 7.13
CA ASN A 14 -12.18 1.60 6.10
C ASN A 14 -13.62 1.35 5.66
N VAL A 15 -13.95 0.11 5.30
CA VAL A 15 -15.30 -0.28 4.88
C VAL A 15 -16.33 -0.01 5.98
N LEU A 16 -16.03 -0.38 7.23
CA LEU A 16 -16.94 -0.12 8.35
C LEU A 16 -17.20 1.38 8.56
N ASN A 17 -16.16 2.21 8.46
CA ASN A 17 -16.31 3.66 8.53
C ASN A 17 -17.15 4.20 7.35
N GLU A 18 -16.95 3.69 6.14
CA GLU A 18 -17.71 4.10 4.94
C GLU A 18 -19.20 3.74 5.03
N ILE A 19 -19.54 2.60 5.63
CA ILE A 19 -20.95 2.20 5.84
C ILE A 19 -21.56 2.84 7.10
N GLY A 20 -20.83 3.71 7.80
CA GLY A 20 -21.30 4.44 8.98
C GLY A 20 -21.26 3.66 10.29
N GLU A 21 -20.60 2.51 10.34
CA GLU A 21 -20.37 1.76 11.58
C GLU A 21 -19.24 2.40 12.39
N GLN A 22 -19.41 2.48 13.71
CA GLN A 22 -18.37 3.01 14.59
C GLN A 22 -17.24 2.00 14.75
N VAL A 23 -16.00 2.42 14.58
CA VAL A 23 -14.83 1.53 14.65
C VAL A 23 -13.82 2.02 15.68
N SER A 24 -13.33 1.12 16.51
CA SER A 24 -12.26 1.35 17.47
C SER A 24 -10.97 0.67 17.00
N SER A 25 -9.84 1.37 17.14
CA SER A 25 -8.51 0.84 16.79
C SER A 25 -8.13 -0.42 17.58
N LYS A 26 -8.77 -0.65 18.73
CA LYS A 26 -8.54 -1.81 19.60
C LYS A 26 -9.25 -3.08 19.13
N GLU A 27 -10.22 -2.97 18.23
CA GLU A 27 -11.00 -4.12 17.76
C GLU A 27 -10.11 -5.11 16.97
N THR A 28 -10.31 -6.39 17.21
CA THR A 28 -9.68 -7.49 16.50
C THR A 28 -10.30 -7.68 15.12
N ILE A 29 -9.59 -8.36 14.21
CA ILE A 29 -10.15 -8.70 12.88
C ILE A 29 -11.47 -9.47 13.03
N PHE A 30 -11.57 -10.35 14.02
CA PHE A 30 -12.79 -11.12 14.27
C PHE A 30 -13.97 -10.23 14.69
N GLU A 31 -13.74 -9.29 15.61
CA GLU A 31 -14.76 -8.32 16.04
C GLU A 31 -15.21 -7.42 14.88
N LEU A 32 -14.28 -6.93 14.05
CA LEU A 32 -14.59 -6.12 12.88
C LEU A 32 -15.42 -6.90 11.84
N LYS A 33 -15.07 -8.15 11.55
CA LYS A 33 -15.87 -9.01 10.67
C LYS A 33 -17.27 -9.25 11.22
N THR A 34 -17.36 -9.53 12.52
CA THR A 34 -18.64 -9.74 13.20
C THR A 34 -19.51 -8.48 13.12
N LYS A 35 -18.92 -7.29 13.29
CA LYS A 35 -19.64 -6.01 13.14
C LYS A 35 -20.11 -5.81 11.71
N LEU A 36 -19.26 -6.07 10.73
CA LEU A 36 -19.58 -5.93 9.31
C LEU A 36 -20.76 -6.83 8.93
N GLU A 37 -20.69 -8.12 9.28
CA GLU A 37 -21.75 -9.12 9.03
C GLU A 37 -23.06 -8.78 9.74
N ASN A 38 -23.00 -8.06 10.86
CA ASN A 38 -24.18 -7.63 11.61
C ASN A 38 -24.73 -6.26 11.19
N SER A 39 -23.98 -5.49 10.42
CA SER A 39 -24.38 -4.16 9.95
C SER A 39 -25.66 -4.26 9.11
N LYS A 40 -26.49 -3.21 9.18
CA LYS A 40 -27.72 -3.15 8.40
C LYS A 40 -27.42 -3.24 6.91
N LEU A 41 -26.40 -2.52 6.44
CA LEU A 41 -26.06 -2.47 5.02
C LEU A 41 -25.59 -3.83 4.50
N PHE A 42 -24.81 -4.58 5.27
CA PHE A 42 -24.40 -5.93 4.86
C PHE A 42 -25.57 -6.91 4.82
N LYS A 43 -26.55 -6.75 5.71
CA LYS A 43 -27.77 -7.59 5.71
C LYS A 43 -28.70 -7.26 4.55
N ASP A 44 -28.80 -5.98 4.20
CA ASP A 44 -29.67 -5.49 3.13
C ASP A 44 -29.03 -5.74 1.75
N ASP A 45 -27.72 -5.49 1.61
CA ASP A 45 -26.95 -5.66 0.37
C ASP A 45 -25.52 -6.19 0.65
N PRO A 46 -25.37 -7.51 0.80
CA PRO A 46 -24.06 -8.12 1.03
C PRO A 46 -23.10 -7.92 -0.15
N GLU A 47 -23.61 -7.86 -1.38
CA GLU A 47 -22.78 -7.77 -2.59
C GLU A 47 -22.13 -6.38 -2.68
N PHE A 48 -22.86 -5.33 -2.36
CA PHE A 48 -22.32 -3.97 -2.26
C PHE A 48 -21.16 -3.90 -1.25
N VAL A 49 -21.35 -4.42 -0.03
CA VAL A 49 -20.31 -4.36 1.00
C VAL A 49 -19.07 -5.18 0.59
N MET A 50 -19.28 -6.30 -0.10
CA MET A 50 -18.18 -7.09 -0.65
C MET A 50 -17.42 -6.37 -1.77
N ASN A 51 -18.12 -5.62 -2.61
CA ASN A 51 -17.48 -4.75 -3.58
C ASN A 51 -16.64 -3.66 -2.90
N MET A 52 -17.12 -3.06 -1.82
CA MET A 52 -16.32 -2.07 -1.07
C MET A 52 -15.07 -2.68 -0.45
N ILE A 53 -15.14 -3.91 0.08
CA ILE A 53 -13.94 -4.63 0.56
C ILE A 53 -12.92 -4.81 -0.56
N ASN A 54 -13.38 -5.21 -1.76
CA ASN A 54 -12.49 -5.39 -2.90
C ASN A 54 -11.85 -4.05 -3.32
N LEU A 55 -12.63 -2.99 -3.42
CA LEU A 55 -12.13 -1.64 -3.73
C LEU A 55 -11.10 -1.15 -2.70
N SER A 56 -11.33 -1.38 -1.40
CA SER A 56 -10.36 -1.03 -0.36
C SER A 56 -9.06 -1.82 -0.50
N ILE A 57 -9.12 -3.09 -0.89
CA ILE A 57 -7.93 -3.92 -1.13
C ILE A 57 -7.16 -3.40 -2.36
N GLU A 58 -7.87 -3.11 -3.45
CA GLU A 58 -7.30 -2.59 -4.69
C GLU A 58 -6.64 -1.23 -4.48
N ASP A 59 -7.27 -0.30 -3.75
CA ASP A 59 -6.70 1.01 -3.42
C ASP A 59 -5.39 0.86 -2.63
N ARG A 60 -5.37 -0.02 -1.62
CA ARG A 60 -4.14 -0.30 -0.85
C ARG A 60 -3.04 -0.91 -1.71
N GLN A 61 -3.38 -1.84 -2.60
CA GLN A 61 -2.41 -2.46 -3.52
C GLN A 61 -1.85 -1.45 -4.51
N SER A 62 -2.71 -0.64 -5.13
CA SER A 62 -2.31 0.45 -6.04
C SER A 62 -1.35 1.44 -5.37
N LYS A 63 -1.66 1.86 -4.14
CA LYS A 63 -0.76 2.73 -3.35
C LYS A 63 0.60 2.07 -3.08
N ALA A 64 0.62 0.77 -2.75
CA ALA A 64 1.86 0.04 -2.52
C ALA A 64 2.70 -0.07 -3.80
N GLU A 65 2.08 -0.33 -4.95
CA GLU A 65 2.74 -0.40 -6.26
C GLU A 65 3.34 0.95 -6.66
N GLN A 66 2.58 2.03 -6.50
CA GLN A 66 3.06 3.40 -6.73
C GLN A 66 4.26 3.72 -5.84
N GLN A 67 4.20 3.36 -4.55
CA GLN A 67 5.31 3.59 -3.63
C GLN A 67 6.57 2.81 -4.04
N LEU A 68 6.42 1.54 -4.46
CA LEU A 68 7.53 0.74 -4.98
C LEU A 68 8.15 1.36 -6.23
N GLN A 69 7.32 1.86 -7.16
CA GLN A 69 7.79 2.52 -8.37
C GLN A 69 8.61 3.78 -8.05
N ILE A 70 8.13 4.60 -7.10
CA ILE A 70 8.84 5.80 -6.64
C ILE A 70 10.19 5.41 -6.02
N THR A 71 10.21 4.44 -5.12
CA THR A 71 11.43 3.96 -4.46
C THR A 71 12.44 3.41 -5.48
N ASN A 72 11.99 2.62 -6.46
CA ASN A 72 12.87 2.10 -7.51
C ASN A 72 13.46 3.22 -8.37
N SER A 73 12.65 4.22 -8.74
CA SER A 73 13.11 5.37 -9.51
C SER A 73 14.16 6.19 -8.74
N GLN A 74 13.95 6.38 -7.43
CA GLN A 74 14.93 7.06 -6.57
C GLN A 74 16.25 6.29 -6.48
N LEU A 75 16.18 4.97 -6.33
CA LEU A 75 17.36 4.11 -6.27
C LEU A 75 18.14 4.11 -7.60
N GLU A 76 17.44 4.15 -8.73
CA GLU A 76 18.07 4.26 -10.06
C GLU A 76 18.78 5.60 -10.24
N LEU A 77 18.16 6.70 -9.82
CA LEU A 77 18.78 8.02 -9.83
C LEU A 77 20.04 8.07 -8.94
N GLU A 78 19.99 7.45 -7.76
CA GLU A 78 21.14 7.39 -6.85
C GLU A 78 22.30 6.57 -7.44
N LYS A 79 22.00 5.44 -8.10
CA LYS A 79 23.01 4.65 -8.83
C LYS A 79 23.68 5.45 -9.94
N ILE A 80 22.90 6.19 -10.74
CA ILE A 80 23.43 7.05 -11.81
C ILE A 80 24.36 8.12 -11.22
N LYS A 81 23.95 8.75 -10.11
CA LYS A 81 24.76 9.78 -9.43
C LYS A 81 26.08 9.20 -8.90
N LEU A 82 26.06 8.00 -8.33
CA LEU A 82 27.27 7.33 -7.87
C LEU A 82 28.23 7.03 -9.03
N GLN A 83 27.71 6.50 -10.15
CA GLN A 83 28.52 6.23 -11.35
C GLN A 83 29.16 7.50 -11.92
N GLN A 84 28.43 8.62 -11.91
CA GLN A 84 28.96 9.92 -12.33
C GLN A 84 30.08 10.39 -11.41
N MET A 85 29.90 10.29 -10.09
CA MET A 85 30.93 10.63 -9.11
C MET A 85 32.18 9.77 -9.27
N ASP A 86 32.04 8.45 -9.45
CA ASP A 86 33.17 7.55 -9.68
C ASP A 86 33.94 7.94 -10.95
N SER A 87 33.23 8.23 -12.04
CA SER A 87 33.84 8.69 -13.30
C SER A 87 34.58 10.02 -13.15
N GLU A 88 34.03 10.97 -12.38
CA GLU A 88 34.70 12.24 -12.09
C GLU A 88 35.97 12.05 -11.26
N ILE A 89 35.94 11.15 -10.27
CA ILE A 89 37.11 10.80 -9.45
C ILE A 89 38.20 10.19 -10.32
N GLU A 90 37.87 9.25 -11.21
CA GLU A 90 38.82 8.63 -12.14
C GLU A 90 39.45 9.66 -13.08
N LEU A 91 38.65 10.58 -13.63
CA LEU A 91 39.14 11.68 -14.48
C LEU A 91 40.09 12.61 -13.71
N GLN A 92 39.78 12.93 -12.44
CA GLN A 92 40.66 13.76 -11.62
C GLN A 92 41.99 13.07 -11.31
N LYS A 93 41.97 11.77 -11.01
CA LYS A 93 43.19 10.97 -10.79
C LYS A 93 44.06 10.93 -12.05
N ALA A 94 43.48 10.61 -13.21
CA ALA A 94 44.21 10.58 -14.47
C ALA A 94 44.84 11.94 -14.83
N LYS A 95 44.15 13.06 -14.54
CA LYS A 95 44.71 14.41 -14.70
C LYS A 95 45.86 14.72 -13.74
N ALA A 96 45.81 14.18 -12.52
CA ALA A 96 46.87 14.37 -11.52
C ALA A 96 48.11 13.51 -11.80
N GLU A 97 47.95 12.33 -12.40
CA GLU A 97 49.04 11.42 -12.76
C GLU A 97 49.70 11.73 -14.11
N GLY A 98 49.04 12.51 -14.97
CA GLY A 98 49.50 12.90 -16.31
C GLY A 98 50.25 14.25 -16.38
N MET A 99 50.72 14.80 -15.26
CA MET A 99 51.57 16.00 -15.18
C MET A 99 52.92 15.68 -14.54
#